data_AF-A0AAD6G4I0-F1
#
_entry.id   AF-A0AAD6G4I0-F1
#
_cell.length_a   1.000
_cell.length_b   1.000
_cell.length_c   1.000
_cell.angle_alpha   90.00
_cell.angle_beta   90.00
_cell.angle_gamma   90.00
#
_symmetry.space_group_name_H-M   'P 1'
#
loop_
_entity.id
_entity.type
_entity.pdbx_description
1 polymer ?
#
loop_
_entity_poly.entity_id
_entity_poly.type
_entity_poly.pdbx_seq_one_letter_code
_entity_poly.pdbx_strand_id
1 'polypeptide(L)'
;MAEQTLAQETGAPSLESAQARFLTVLYLLSTSRVNQAWYNFGTTVQLVMSLGLHRKQTRPRAFASIASSVVASECSKRVLWCSFTLDEYLSLILGRPRLLREEDIDQEYPALINDEVLDNKPRQRPALQRNCLMDASVCHAKISRILARASRDLYSIKTLDKEQEVKTIAILMKQITEWQSNLPPLLGDWVCPSSLISVFRRQLTVIRLARLHAIMFVTRPLLLRDYSQHHDTDQLLREFLQTCIHTARDTLELVLDLVKYHLLFPAFWFTQYIAFNALSIVYIYLIHSKKGRIPYEWLFACDGDPKSPPIDRTMLYHLAEETQYHLGQATEMNALAWRYTVVLKALRLEANGEENETHPDDATQSQADSNEEAVAILPVEIVRAEGIPHEQHSVDWTGLWTSIMEPINSSIHGSGLSDPGIGGLLSSNGLTDELCLDFWPQLDRLPTSLLNSRNT
;
A
#
# COMPACT_ATOMS: atom_id res chain seq x y z
N MET A 1 24.68 3.98 13.45
CA MET A 1 24.63 3.97 14.94
C MET A 1 23.67 2.91 15.46
N ALA A 2 22.35 3.01 15.23
CA ALA A 2 21.38 2.02 15.74
C ALA A 2 21.65 0.57 15.27
N GLU A 3 21.99 0.37 14.00
CA GLU A 3 22.34 -0.96 13.46
C GLU A 3 23.58 -1.56 14.11
N GLN A 4 24.61 -0.74 14.39
CA GLN A 4 25.82 -1.20 15.08
C GLN A 4 25.52 -1.62 16.52
N THR A 5 24.66 -0.87 17.22
CA THR A 5 24.22 -1.22 18.59
C THR A 5 23.40 -2.50 18.60
N LEU A 6 22.48 -2.69 17.64
CA LEU A 6 21.70 -3.92 17.50
C LEU A 6 22.55 -5.13 17.10
N ALA A 7 23.61 -4.93 16.32
CA ALA A 7 24.53 -5.99 15.92
C ALA A 7 25.46 -6.45 17.07
N GLN A 8 25.68 -5.60 18.07
CA GLN A 8 26.49 -5.89 19.26
C GLN A 8 25.65 -6.40 20.44
N GLU A 9 24.32 -6.51 20.27
CA GLU A 9 23.41 -7.02 21.29
C GLU A 9 23.70 -8.51 21.57
N THR A 10 24.27 -8.81 22.74
CA THR A 10 24.58 -10.17 23.20
C THR A 10 23.72 -10.63 24.39
N GLY A 11 22.89 -9.72 24.91
CA GLY A 11 22.05 -9.93 26.10
C GLY A 11 20.66 -10.49 25.78
N ALA A 12 19.86 -10.68 26.83
CA ALA A 12 18.46 -11.03 26.70
C ALA A 12 17.68 -9.91 25.96
N PRO A 13 16.64 -10.25 25.18
CA PRO A 13 15.84 -9.26 24.46
C PRO A 13 15.25 -8.24 25.44
N SER A 14 15.17 -6.97 25.01
CA SER A 14 14.62 -5.87 25.79
C SER A 14 13.51 -5.14 25.01
N LEU A 15 12.71 -4.34 25.71
CA LEU A 15 11.67 -3.54 25.07
C LEU A 15 12.29 -2.53 24.08
N GLU A 16 13.43 -1.96 24.46
CA GLU A 16 14.19 -1.00 23.67
C GLU A 16 14.71 -1.64 22.38
N SER A 17 15.17 -2.90 22.41
CA SER A 17 15.62 -3.58 21.20
C SER A 17 14.47 -3.95 20.27
N ALA A 18 13.30 -4.31 20.81
CA ALA A 18 12.08 -4.46 20.01
C ALA A 18 11.66 -3.13 19.35
N GLN A 19 11.68 -2.02 20.10
CA GLN A 19 11.38 -0.68 19.58
C GLN A 19 12.36 -0.25 18.48
N ALA A 20 13.66 -0.44 18.69
CA ALA A 20 14.68 -0.08 17.72
C ALA A 20 14.53 -0.89 16.42
N ARG A 21 14.30 -2.20 16.50
CA ARG A 21 14.06 -3.04 15.32
C ARG A 21 12.77 -2.67 14.59
N PHE A 22 11.69 -2.36 15.31
CA PHE A 22 10.46 -1.85 14.71
C PHE A 22 10.68 -0.54 13.95
N LEU A 23 11.45 0.41 14.53
CA LEU A 23 11.81 1.65 13.84
C LEU A 23 12.67 1.41 12.60
N THR A 24 13.60 0.45 12.64
CA THR A 24 14.36 0.01 11.46
C THR A 24 13.43 -0.50 10.36
N VAL A 25 12.41 -1.30 10.70
CA VAL A 25 11.40 -1.75 9.72
C VAL A 25 10.68 -0.55 9.09
N LEU A 26 10.22 0.41 9.89
CA LEU A 26 9.57 1.61 9.35
C LEU A 26 10.49 2.43 8.43
N TYR A 27 11.76 2.55 8.79
CA TYR A 27 12.77 3.20 7.96
C TYR A 27 12.97 2.47 6.63
N LEU A 28 13.12 1.15 6.65
CA LEU A 28 13.25 0.33 5.44
C LEU A 28 12.03 0.48 4.52
N LEU A 29 10.81 0.55 5.08
CA LEU A 29 9.60 0.80 4.29
C LEU A 29 9.58 2.20 3.69
N SER A 30 9.97 3.22 4.46
CA SER A 30 10.06 4.61 3.97
C SER A 30 11.12 4.82 2.88
N THR A 31 12.06 3.89 2.79
CA THR A 31 13.16 3.86 1.82
C THR A 31 13.02 2.69 0.85
N SER A 32 11.79 2.20 0.64
CA SER A 32 11.48 1.34 -0.52
C SER A 32 12.02 -0.08 -0.45
N ARG A 33 12.55 -0.51 0.70
CA ARG A 33 13.21 -1.80 0.89
C ARG A 33 12.26 -2.80 1.55
N VAL A 34 11.08 -3.01 0.94
CA VAL A 34 9.96 -3.74 1.56
C VAL A 34 10.30 -5.21 1.88
N ASN A 35 11.05 -5.89 1.01
CA ASN A 35 11.49 -7.27 1.30
C ASN A 35 12.42 -7.33 2.52
N GLN A 36 13.41 -6.43 2.59
CA GLN A 36 14.31 -6.32 3.73
C GLN A 36 13.55 -5.95 5.00
N ALA A 37 12.56 -5.04 4.89
CA ALA A 37 11.68 -4.66 5.98
C ALA A 37 10.90 -5.88 6.51
N TRP A 38 10.36 -6.71 5.63
CA TRP A 38 9.63 -7.93 6.01
C TRP A 38 10.51 -8.94 6.74
N TYR A 39 11.73 -9.21 6.27
CA TYR A 39 12.66 -10.10 6.99
C TYR A 39 13.02 -9.56 8.39
N ASN A 40 13.30 -8.26 8.49
CA ASN A 40 13.56 -7.62 9.78
C ASN A 40 12.33 -7.61 10.70
N PHE A 41 11.14 -7.48 10.11
CA PHE A 41 9.88 -7.53 10.83
C PHE A 41 9.62 -8.93 11.41
N GLY A 42 9.98 -9.99 10.69
CA GLY A 42 10.00 -11.37 11.21
C GLY A 42 10.76 -11.50 12.53
N THR A 43 12.01 -11.03 12.56
CA THR A 43 12.82 -11.00 13.79
C THR A 43 12.20 -10.10 14.86
N THR A 44 11.65 -8.95 14.47
CA THR A 44 10.97 -8.03 15.40
C THR A 44 9.80 -8.71 16.11
N VAL A 45 8.94 -9.42 15.36
CA VAL A 45 7.82 -10.18 15.92
C VAL A 45 8.33 -11.27 16.87
N GLN A 46 9.39 -12.00 16.50
CA GLN A 46 9.99 -13.00 17.40
C GLN A 46 10.44 -12.39 18.73
N LEU A 47 11.05 -11.20 18.72
CA LEU A 47 11.40 -10.48 19.96
C LEU A 47 10.15 -10.07 20.76
N VAL A 48 9.15 -9.48 20.10
CA VAL A 48 7.87 -9.08 20.73
C VAL A 48 7.20 -10.27 21.40
N MET A 49 7.22 -11.45 20.76
CA MET A 49 6.68 -12.69 21.31
C MET A 49 7.54 -13.22 22.48
N SER A 50 8.87 -13.23 22.33
CA SER A 50 9.81 -13.71 23.36
C SER A 50 9.77 -12.87 24.64
N LEU A 51 9.54 -11.57 24.50
CA LEU A 51 9.33 -10.64 25.62
C LEU A 51 7.97 -10.82 26.30
N GLY A 52 7.06 -11.59 25.71
CA GLY A 52 5.70 -11.79 26.21
C GLY A 52 4.80 -10.57 26.08
N LEU A 53 5.09 -9.63 25.16
CA LEU A 53 4.32 -8.38 25.05
C LEU A 53 2.87 -8.62 24.59
N HIS A 54 2.64 -9.74 23.89
CA HIS A 54 1.32 -10.24 23.46
C HIS A 54 0.43 -10.70 24.63
N ARG A 55 1.02 -10.89 25.82
CA ARG A 55 0.30 -11.41 26.99
C ARG A 55 -0.13 -10.30 27.93
N LYS A 56 -1.35 -10.41 28.47
CA LYS A 56 -1.82 -9.58 29.57
C LYS A 56 -0.98 -9.86 30.82
N GLN A 57 -0.27 -8.84 31.28
CA GLN A 57 0.61 -8.96 32.43
C GLN A 57 -0.21 -9.00 33.73
N THR A 58 -0.23 -10.14 34.41
CA THR A 58 -1.02 -10.37 35.63
C THR A 58 -0.26 -10.07 36.93
N ARG A 59 1.07 -9.88 36.86
CA ARG A 59 1.91 -9.56 38.04
C ARG A 59 2.86 -8.40 37.74
N PRO A 60 2.90 -7.36 38.59
CA PRO A 60 3.90 -6.30 38.49
C PRO A 60 5.31 -6.88 38.70
N ARG A 61 6.30 -6.44 37.91
CA ARG A 61 7.70 -6.82 38.13
C ARG A 61 8.17 -6.22 39.46
N ALA A 62 8.60 -7.07 40.39
CA ALA A 62 8.85 -6.74 41.80
C ALA A 62 9.98 -5.74 42.09
N PHE A 63 10.69 -5.23 41.07
CA PHE A 63 11.94 -4.48 41.24
C PHE A 63 12.00 -3.13 40.48
N ALA A 64 10.90 -2.65 39.88
CA ALA A 64 10.84 -1.36 39.21
C ALA A 64 10.03 -0.33 40.00
N SER A 65 10.38 0.96 39.92
CA SER A 65 9.53 2.02 40.44
C SER A 65 8.17 1.99 39.75
N ILE A 66 7.08 2.31 40.46
CA ILE A 66 5.71 2.22 39.94
C ILE A 66 5.57 3.02 38.62
N ALA A 67 6.14 4.23 38.56
CA ALA A 67 6.11 5.07 37.36
C ALA A 67 6.85 4.42 36.18
N SER A 68 8.06 3.90 36.41
CA SER A 68 8.83 3.17 35.37
C SER A 68 8.09 1.91 34.90
N SER A 69 7.40 1.21 35.82
CA SER A 69 6.59 0.04 35.49
C SER A 69 5.36 0.38 34.64
N VAL A 70 4.69 1.51 34.90
CA VAL A 70 3.51 1.95 34.12
C VAL A 70 3.92 2.40 32.71
N VAL A 71 4.97 3.22 32.61
CA VAL A 71 5.51 3.65 31.30
C VAL A 71 5.94 2.45 30.47
N ALA A 72 6.72 1.53 31.03
CA ALA A 72 7.16 0.33 30.32
C ALA A 72 5.99 -0.57 29.88
N SER A 73 4.95 -0.69 30.71
CA SER A 73 3.72 -1.43 30.37
C SER A 73 3.00 -0.80 29.17
N GLU A 74 2.77 0.52 29.19
CA GLU A 74 2.09 1.20 28.07
C GLU A 74 2.94 1.19 26.79
N CYS A 75 4.25 1.37 26.89
CA CYS A 75 5.17 1.21 25.76
C CYS A 75 5.11 -0.21 25.17
N SER A 76 5.02 -1.24 26.02
CA SER A 76 4.89 -2.63 25.58
C SER A 76 3.62 -2.87 24.78
N LYS A 77 2.46 -2.36 25.26
CA LYS A 77 1.19 -2.42 24.54
C LYS A 77 1.29 -1.70 23.19
N ARG A 78 1.88 -0.50 23.18
CA ARG A 78 2.03 0.30 21.95
C ARG A 78 2.88 -0.43 20.90
N VAL A 79 4.01 -1.02 21.29
CA VAL A 79 4.87 -1.80 20.38
C VAL A 79 4.10 -2.98 19.79
N LEU A 80 3.37 -3.73 20.62
CA LEU A 80 2.55 -4.85 20.14
C LEU A 80 1.51 -4.38 19.12
N TRP A 81 0.69 -3.38 19.44
CA TRP A 81 -0.42 -2.97 18.57
C TRP A 81 0.04 -2.24 17.30
N CYS A 82 1.15 -1.51 17.36
CA CYS A 82 1.83 -1.00 16.17
C CYS A 82 2.36 -2.15 15.30
N SER A 83 2.93 -3.19 15.91
CA SER A 83 3.41 -4.39 15.19
C SER A 83 2.25 -5.15 14.56
N PHE A 84 1.15 -5.37 15.28
CA PHE A 84 -0.06 -6.01 14.74
C PHE A 84 -0.61 -5.26 13.52
N THR A 85 -0.71 -3.93 13.64
CA THR A 85 -1.19 -3.08 12.54
C THR A 85 -0.25 -3.17 11.34
N LEU A 86 1.06 -3.14 11.56
CA LEU A 86 2.04 -3.21 10.48
C LEU A 86 2.08 -4.59 9.81
N ASP A 87 1.98 -5.66 10.59
CA ASP A 87 1.94 -7.05 10.08
C ASP A 87 0.79 -7.25 9.10
N GLU A 88 -0.39 -6.70 9.44
CA GLU A 88 -1.55 -6.70 8.55
C GLU A 88 -1.21 -6.07 7.20
N TYR A 89 -0.74 -4.82 7.17
CA TYR A 89 -0.46 -4.15 5.90
C TYR A 89 0.69 -4.79 5.13
N LEU A 90 1.76 -5.25 5.81
CA LEU A 90 2.85 -5.96 5.13
C LEU A 90 2.36 -7.25 4.48
N SER A 91 1.47 -7.97 5.16
CA SER A 91 0.85 -9.19 4.65
C SER A 91 -0.02 -8.91 3.42
N LEU A 92 -0.82 -7.85 3.45
CA LEU A 92 -1.65 -7.43 2.32
C LEU A 92 -0.83 -6.91 1.13
N ILE A 93 0.27 -6.18 1.39
CA ILE A 93 1.15 -5.65 0.34
C ILE A 93 1.93 -6.77 -0.35
N LEU A 94 2.40 -7.75 0.42
CA LEU A 94 3.28 -8.81 -0.08
C LEU A 94 2.56 -10.11 -0.46
N GLY A 95 1.25 -10.19 -0.23
CA GLY A 95 0.46 -11.42 -0.43
C GLY A 95 0.85 -12.55 0.54
N ARG A 96 1.42 -12.23 1.70
CA ARG A 96 1.98 -13.22 2.64
C ARG A 96 1.06 -13.45 3.84
N PRO A 97 1.08 -14.64 4.46
CA PRO A 97 0.41 -14.85 5.74
C PRO A 97 1.01 -13.98 6.84
N ARG A 98 0.15 -13.57 7.76
CA ARG A 98 0.51 -12.77 8.93
C ARG A 98 1.36 -13.55 9.92
N LEU A 99 2.24 -12.85 10.60
CA LEU A 99 3.10 -13.40 11.66
C LEU A 99 2.39 -13.42 13.02
N LEU A 100 1.55 -12.41 13.28
CA LEU A 100 0.80 -12.24 14.52
C LEU A 100 -0.62 -12.77 14.37
N ARG A 101 -0.92 -13.84 15.09
CA ARG A 101 -2.24 -14.46 15.16
C ARG A 101 -3.08 -13.81 16.26
N GLU A 102 -4.37 -13.58 15.97
CA GLU A 102 -5.26 -12.89 16.91
C GLU A 102 -5.53 -13.75 18.16
N GLU A 103 -5.58 -15.06 17.98
CA GLU A 103 -5.74 -16.08 19.02
C GLU A 103 -4.58 -16.17 20.02
N ASP A 104 -3.39 -15.70 19.62
CA ASP A 104 -2.20 -15.71 20.46
C ASP A 104 -2.05 -14.41 21.28
N ILE A 105 -3.02 -13.48 21.19
CA ILE A 105 -2.94 -12.16 21.81
C ILE A 105 -4.13 -11.95 22.76
N ASP A 106 -3.85 -11.90 24.07
CA ASP A 106 -4.82 -11.51 25.10
C ASP A 106 -4.54 -10.11 25.71
N GLN A 107 -3.51 -9.42 25.21
CA GLN A 107 -3.12 -8.09 25.64
C GLN A 107 -4.19 -7.03 25.33
N GLU A 108 -4.37 -6.10 26.27
CA GLU A 108 -5.30 -4.97 26.10
C GLU A 108 -4.75 -3.89 25.17
N TYR A 109 -5.64 -3.07 24.58
CA TYR A 109 -5.22 -1.87 23.86
C TYR A 109 -4.48 -0.88 24.79
N PRO A 110 -3.59 -0.03 24.25
CA PRO A 110 -2.98 1.05 25.01
C PRO A 110 -4.03 1.95 25.65
N ALA A 111 -3.74 2.46 26.82
CA ALA A 111 -4.61 3.43 27.48
C ALA A 111 -4.72 4.71 26.65
N LEU A 112 -5.92 5.30 26.63
CA LEU A 112 -6.21 6.57 25.97
C LEU A 112 -5.74 7.75 26.84
N ILE A 113 -4.43 7.78 27.10
CA ILE A 113 -3.77 8.79 27.92
C ILE A 113 -2.58 9.40 27.17
N ASN A 114 -2.40 10.72 27.32
CA ASN A 114 -1.26 11.43 26.78
C ASN A 114 0.00 11.20 27.64
N ASP A 115 1.16 11.14 27.01
CA ASP A 115 2.44 10.82 27.66
C ASP A 115 2.80 11.78 28.79
N GLU A 116 2.41 13.05 28.66
CA GLU A 116 2.59 14.05 29.72
C GLU A 116 1.99 13.57 31.07
N VAL A 117 0.91 12.77 31.03
CA VAL A 117 0.15 12.31 32.22
C VAL A 117 0.79 11.07 32.81
N LEU A 118 1.46 10.27 31.98
CA LEU A 118 2.09 9.00 32.33
C LEU A 118 3.28 9.19 33.29
N ASP A 119 3.90 10.38 33.25
CA ASP A 119 5.19 10.67 33.89
C ASP A 119 5.10 10.99 35.41
N ASN A 120 3.93 10.84 36.06
CA ASN A 120 3.68 11.00 37.51
C ASN A 120 4.21 12.28 38.19
N LYS A 121 4.66 13.29 37.44
CA LYS A 121 5.11 14.58 37.98
C LYS A 121 3.91 15.35 38.55
N PRO A 122 4.00 15.92 39.78
CA PRO A 122 2.90 16.66 40.37
C PRO A 122 2.52 17.85 39.46
N ARG A 123 1.30 17.84 38.96
CA ARG A 123 0.77 18.89 38.09
C ARG A 123 0.11 19.97 38.93
N GLN A 124 0.45 21.23 38.67
CA GLN A 124 -0.16 22.38 39.33
C GLN A 124 -1.57 22.72 38.80
N ARG A 125 -2.03 22.09 37.72
CA ARG A 125 -3.35 22.33 37.13
C ARG A 125 -4.04 21.02 36.75
N PRO A 126 -5.35 20.86 37.01
CA PRO A 126 -6.12 19.73 36.50
C PRO A 126 -6.04 19.75 34.97
N ALA A 127 -5.72 18.60 34.38
CA ALA A 127 -5.71 18.48 32.93
C ALA A 127 -7.15 18.68 32.44
N LEU A 128 -7.42 19.82 31.80
CA LEU A 128 -8.58 19.93 30.91
C LEU A 128 -8.57 18.69 30.00
N GLN A 129 -9.74 18.09 29.77
CA GLN A 129 -9.91 16.88 28.96
C GLN A 129 -9.42 17.18 27.53
N ARG A 130 -8.12 16.97 27.30
CA ARG A 130 -7.44 17.20 26.02
C ARG A 130 -7.62 15.95 25.16
N ASN A 131 -7.79 16.15 23.86
CA ASN A 131 -7.74 15.08 22.87
C ASN A 131 -6.50 14.20 23.08
N CYS A 132 -6.65 12.88 22.94
CA CYS A 132 -5.56 11.96 23.19
C CYS A 132 -4.84 11.58 21.90
N LEU A 133 -3.51 11.71 21.88
CA LEU A 133 -2.70 11.26 20.75
C LEU A 133 -2.80 9.75 20.52
N MET A 134 -3.21 8.97 21.52
CA MET A 134 -3.40 7.53 21.38
C MET A 134 -4.72 7.14 20.72
N ASP A 135 -5.70 8.06 20.61
CA ASP A 135 -7.02 7.78 20.05
C ASP A 135 -6.92 7.17 18.63
N ALA A 136 -6.15 7.82 17.76
CA ALA A 136 -5.99 7.38 16.38
C ALA A 136 -5.27 6.03 16.28
N SER A 137 -4.22 5.82 17.06
CA SER A 137 -3.48 4.54 17.06
C SER A 137 -4.34 3.38 17.52
N VAL A 138 -5.16 3.58 18.55
CA VAL A 138 -6.11 2.55 19.02
C VAL A 138 -7.20 2.29 17.98
N CYS A 139 -7.74 3.34 17.36
CA CYS A 139 -8.73 3.18 16.30
C CYS A 139 -8.15 2.47 15.06
N HIS A 140 -6.89 2.75 14.70
CA HIS A 140 -6.18 2.09 13.60
C HIS A 140 -5.96 0.60 13.88
N ALA A 141 -5.55 0.25 15.10
CA ALA A 141 -5.42 -1.15 15.51
C ALA A 141 -6.77 -1.90 15.45
N LYS A 142 -7.86 -1.24 15.85
CA LYS A 142 -9.22 -1.83 15.78
C LYS A 142 -9.65 -2.13 14.34
N ILE A 143 -9.48 -1.21 13.40
CA ILE A 143 -9.84 -1.47 12.00
C ILE A 143 -8.87 -2.45 11.32
N SER A 144 -7.61 -2.48 11.73
CA SER A 144 -6.65 -3.50 11.30
C SER A 144 -7.10 -4.92 11.70
N ARG A 145 -7.77 -5.10 12.85
CA ARG A 145 -8.41 -6.40 13.18
C ARG A 145 -9.60 -6.73 12.29
N ILE A 146 -10.30 -5.75 11.74
CA ILE A 146 -11.37 -6.02 10.76
C ILE A 146 -10.73 -6.47 9.43
N LEU A 147 -9.68 -5.77 8.98
CA LEU A 147 -8.88 -6.15 7.79
C LEU A 147 -8.31 -7.57 7.93
N ALA A 148 -7.77 -7.91 9.09
CA ALA A 148 -7.28 -9.24 9.43
C ALA A 148 -8.30 -10.34 9.18
N ARG A 149 -9.53 -10.11 9.63
CA ARG A 149 -10.65 -11.04 9.45
C ARG A 149 -11.06 -11.09 8.00
N ALA A 150 -11.15 -9.94 7.32
CA ALA A 150 -11.42 -9.89 5.89
C ALA A 150 -10.39 -10.69 5.07
N SER A 151 -9.10 -10.53 5.36
CA SER A 151 -8.01 -11.25 4.71
C SER A 151 -8.16 -12.77 4.88
N ARG A 152 -8.43 -13.23 6.10
CA ARG A 152 -8.64 -14.64 6.40
C ARG A 152 -9.93 -15.22 5.79
N ASP A 153 -11.03 -14.47 5.88
CA ASP A 153 -12.37 -14.98 5.62
C ASP A 153 -12.78 -14.83 4.15
N LEU A 154 -12.36 -13.75 3.46
CA LEU A 154 -12.67 -13.50 2.03
C LEU A 154 -11.58 -13.98 1.08
N TYR A 155 -10.31 -13.90 1.48
CA TYR A 155 -9.16 -14.19 0.60
C TYR A 155 -8.46 -15.50 0.98
N SER A 156 -9.20 -16.44 1.58
CA SER A 156 -8.72 -17.78 1.85
C SER A 156 -8.38 -18.53 0.56
N ILE A 157 -7.42 -19.45 0.63
CA ILE A 157 -7.13 -20.42 -0.44
C ILE A 157 -8.39 -21.21 -0.80
N LYS A 158 -9.26 -21.46 0.17
CA LYS A 158 -10.55 -22.10 -0.06
C LYS A 158 -11.53 -21.06 -0.62
N THR A 159 -12.01 -21.32 -1.83
CA THR A 159 -13.02 -20.48 -2.48
C THR A 159 -14.32 -20.51 -1.71
N LEU A 160 -14.84 -19.33 -1.39
CA LEU A 160 -16.20 -19.19 -0.88
C LEU A 160 -17.22 -19.42 -1.99
N ASP A 161 -18.38 -19.95 -1.62
CA ASP A 161 -19.56 -19.86 -2.46
C ASP A 161 -20.00 -18.38 -2.60
N LYS A 162 -20.66 -18.04 -3.71
CA LYS A 162 -21.07 -16.67 -4.04
C LYS A 162 -21.98 -16.05 -2.97
N GLU A 163 -22.90 -16.83 -2.40
CA GLU A 163 -23.83 -16.36 -1.36
C GLU A 163 -23.07 -16.15 -0.04
N GLN A 164 -22.17 -17.08 0.30
CA GLN A 164 -21.34 -16.96 1.48
C GLN A 164 -20.37 -15.77 1.40
N GLU A 165 -19.79 -15.48 0.23
CA GLU A 165 -18.96 -14.31 0.00
C GLU A 165 -19.75 -13.02 0.27
N VAL A 166 -20.96 -12.87 -0.27
CA VAL A 166 -21.81 -11.68 -0.05
C VAL A 166 -22.19 -11.54 1.43
N LYS A 167 -22.55 -12.65 2.11
CA LYS A 167 -22.82 -12.64 3.56
C LYS A 167 -21.62 -12.18 4.37
N THR A 168 -20.42 -12.69 4.05
CA THR A 168 -19.18 -12.30 4.72
C THR A 168 -18.88 -10.81 4.49
N ILE A 169 -19.04 -10.31 3.26
CA ILE A 169 -18.91 -8.88 2.93
C ILE A 169 -19.88 -8.04 3.76
N ALA A 170 -21.15 -8.44 3.86
CA ALA A 170 -22.15 -7.71 4.63
C ALA A 170 -21.80 -7.61 6.13
N ILE A 171 -21.29 -8.70 6.72
CA ILE A 171 -20.84 -8.73 8.11
C ILE A 171 -19.65 -7.78 8.31
N LEU A 172 -18.67 -7.80 7.40
CA LEU A 172 -17.48 -6.95 7.49
C LEU A 172 -17.82 -5.48 7.27
N MET A 173 -18.68 -5.15 6.31
CA MET A 173 -19.17 -3.79 6.09
C MET A 173 -19.89 -3.24 7.31
N LYS A 174 -20.75 -4.04 7.94
CA LYS A 174 -21.40 -3.67 9.21
C LYS A 174 -20.36 -3.37 10.31
N GLN A 175 -19.32 -4.19 10.45
CA GLN A 175 -18.25 -3.95 11.43
C GLN A 175 -17.48 -2.65 11.14
N ILE A 176 -17.24 -2.32 9.86
CA ILE A 176 -16.59 -1.06 9.48
C ILE A 176 -17.48 0.14 9.85
N THR A 177 -18.79 0.06 9.56
CA THR A 177 -19.75 1.11 9.91
C THR A 177 -19.87 1.30 11.42
N GLU A 178 -19.92 0.20 12.18
CA GLU A 178 -19.90 0.24 13.65
C GLU A 178 -18.59 0.82 14.19
N TRP A 179 -17.45 0.50 13.58
CA TRP A 179 -16.18 1.11 13.95
C TRP A 179 -16.19 2.63 13.69
N GLN A 180 -16.73 3.06 12.56
CA GLN A 180 -16.81 4.48 12.18
C GLN A 180 -17.73 5.28 13.12
N SER A 181 -18.88 4.73 13.51
CA SER A 181 -19.82 5.39 14.42
C SER A 181 -19.26 5.54 15.84
N ASN A 182 -18.29 4.70 16.22
CA ASN A 182 -17.62 4.73 17.52
C ASN A 182 -16.32 5.58 17.53
N LEU A 183 -16.01 6.30 16.44
CA LEU A 183 -14.83 7.16 16.40
C LEU A 183 -14.95 8.34 17.39
N PRO A 184 -13.85 8.70 18.08
CA PRO A 184 -13.79 9.94 18.85
C PRO A 184 -14.11 11.16 17.98
N PRO A 185 -14.73 12.23 18.53
CA PRO A 185 -15.23 13.34 17.72
C PRO A 185 -14.18 14.03 16.83
N LEU A 186 -12.91 14.05 17.26
CA LEU A 186 -11.81 14.62 16.49
C LEU A 186 -11.46 13.82 15.23
N LEU A 187 -11.80 12.52 15.20
CA LEU A 187 -11.51 11.59 14.12
C LEU A 187 -12.72 11.38 13.19
N GLY A 188 -13.83 12.08 13.42
CA GLY A 188 -15.05 11.96 12.61
C GLY A 188 -14.94 12.61 11.22
N ASP A 189 -15.84 12.22 10.32
CA ASP A 189 -15.85 12.72 8.93
C ASP A 189 -16.25 14.21 8.83
N TRP A 190 -16.97 14.75 9.81
CA TRP A 190 -17.37 16.16 9.85
C TRP A 190 -16.21 17.13 10.15
N VAL A 191 -15.06 16.63 10.60
CA VAL A 191 -13.93 17.48 10.96
C VAL A 191 -13.17 17.90 9.70
N CYS A 192 -12.94 19.20 9.52
CA CYS A 192 -12.13 19.68 8.41
C CYS A 192 -10.62 19.47 8.71
N PRO A 193 -9.84 18.71 7.93
CA PRO A 193 -8.42 18.47 8.23
C PRO A 193 -7.59 19.75 8.33
N SER A 194 -7.94 20.79 7.55
CA SER A 194 -7.22 22.06 7.55
C SER A 194 -7.39 22.86 8.85
N SER A 195 -8.45 22.61 9.64
CA SER A 195 -8.65 23.27 10.93
C SER A 195 -7.81 22.67 12.07
N LEU A 196 -7.19 21.51 11.84
CA LEU A 196 -6.38 20.82 12.84
C LEU A 196 -4.89 21.19 12.74
N ILE A 197 -4.21 21.15 13.89
CA ILE A 197 -2.74 21.15 13.95
C ILE A 197 -2.17 19.91 13.27
N SER A 198 -0.89 19.97 12.86
CA SER A 198 -0.24 18.97 12.00
C SER A 198 -0.39 17.51 12.49
N VAL A 199 -0.19 17.26 13.78
CA VAL A 199 -0.25 15.90 14.34
C VAL A 199 -1.68 15.31 14.26
N PHE A 200 -2.70 16.07 14.66
CA PHE A 200 -4.09 15.61 14.61
C PHE A 200 -4.62 15.58 13.18
N ARG A 201 -4.16 16.49 12.30
CA ARG A 201 -4.42 16.44 10.86
C ARG A 201 -3.93 15.12 10.28
N ARG A 202 -2.67 14.75 10.55
CA ARG A 202 -2.08 13.49 10.07
C ARG A 202 -2.86 12.28 10.60
N GLN A 203 -3.24 12.29 11.87
CA GLN A 203 -4.05 11.23 12.47
C GLN A 203 -5.41 11.09 11.78
N LEU A 204 -6.13 12.19 11.59
CA LEU A 204 -7.41 12.19 10.88
C LEU A 204 -7.26 11.65 9.45
N THR A 205 -6.27 12.12 8.70
CA THR A 205 -6.00 11.64 7.34
C THR A 205 -5.70 10.13 7.31
N VAL A 206 -4.87 9.63 8.22
CA VAL A 206 -4.55 8.19 8.31
C VAL A 206 -5.79 7.36 8.62
N ILE A 207 -6.63 7.81 9.55
CA ILE A 207 -7.85 7.09 9.94
C ILE A 207 -8.88 7.07 8.80
N ARG A 208 -9.02 8.17 8.05
CA ARG A 208 -9.84 8.21 6.83
C ARG A 208 -9.33 7.25 5.77
N LEU A 209 -8.03 7.30 5.46
CA LEU A 209 -7.41 6.39 4.51
C LEU A 209 -7.56 4.93 4.93
N ALA A 210 -7.39 4.61 6.23
CA ALA A 210 -7.60 3.26 6.74
C ALA A 210 -9.05 2.77 6.56
N ARG A 211 -10.04 3.65 6.78
CA ARG A 211 -11.46 3.34 6.53
C ARG A 211 -11.72 3.07 5.06
N LEU A 212 -11.30 3.99 4.18
CA LEU A 212 -11.48 3.86 2.74
C LEU A 212 -10.82 2.58 2.21
N HIS A 213 -9.59 2.31 2.67
CA HIS A 213 -8.89 1.06 2.35
C HIS A 213 -9.66 -0.18 2.80
N ALA A 214 -10.20 -0.21 4.02
CA ALA A 214 -10.97 -1.36 4.51
C ALA A 214 -12.23 -1.61 3.68
N ILE A 215 -12.97 -0.55 3.32
CA ILE A 215 -14.16 -0.67 2.46
C ILE A 215 -13.78 -1.20 1.08
N MET A 216 -12.77 -0.60 0.42
CA MET A 216 -12.27 -1.08 -0.86
C MET A 216 -11.80 -2.54 -0.78
N PHE A 217 -11.04 -2.90 0.26
CA PHE A 217 -10.51 -4.25 0.43
C PHE A 217 -11.61 -5.30 0.62
N VAL A 218 -12.67 -4.99 1.35
CA VAL A 218 -13.78 -5.92 1.61
C VAL A 218 -14.67 -6.09 0.37
N THR A 219 -14.87 -5.03 -0.40
CA THR A 219 -15.86 -5.02 -1.51
C THR A 219 -15.27 -5.32 -2.88
N ARG A 220 -13.95 -5.11 -3.09
CA ARG A 220 -13.29 -5.33 -4.39
C ARG A 220 -13.42 -6.73 -5.02
N PRO A 221 -13.59 -7.86 -4.30
CA PRO A 221 -13.80 -9.16 -4.96
C PRO A 221 -15.00 -9.16 -5.91
N LEU A 222 -16.00 -8.32 -5.62
CA LEU A 222 -17.21 -8.20 -6.44
C LEU A 222 -16.95 -7.59 -7.82
N LEU A 223 -15.85 -6.86 -8.01
CA LEU A 223 -15.46 -6.30 -9.31
C LEU A 223 -15.09 -7.39 -10.31
N LEU A 224 -14.61 -8.54 -9.84
CA LEU A 224 -14.13 -9.63 -10.69
C LEU A 224 -15.25 -10.52 -11.24
N ARG A 225 -16.49 -10.34 -10.78
CA ARG A 225 -17.66 -11.10 -11.25
C ARG A 225 -18.18 -10.56 -12.58
N ASP A 226 -18.82 -11.44 -13.35
CA ASP A 226 -19.54 -11.07 -14.58
C ASP A 226 -21.04 -10.94 -14.28
N TYR A 227 -21.60 -9.78 -14.60
CA TYR A 227 -22.99 -9.42 -14.38
C TYR A 227 -23.78 -9.22 -15.66
N SER A 228 -23.18 -9.49 -16.84
CA SER A 228 -23.80 -9.30 -18.16
C SER A 228 -25.14 -10.01 -18.33
N GLN A 229 -25.31 -11.17 -17.67
CA GLN A 229 -26.52 -12.01 -17.77
C GLN A 229 -27.45 -11.90 -16.56
N HIS A 230 -27.09 -11.10 -15.56
CA HIS A 230 -27.81 -11.03 -14.28
C HIS A 230 -28.57 -9.71 -14.17
N HIS A 231 -29.70 -9.58 -14.89
CA HIS A 231 -30.56 -8.41 -14.81
C HIS A 231 -31.27 -8.28 -13.44
N ASP A 232 -31.48 -9.41 -12.75
CA ASP A 232 -32.19 -9.53 -11.47
C ASP A 232 -31.24 -9.80 -10.28
N THR A 233 -30.08 -9.16 -10.29
CA THR A 233 -29.10 -9.24 -9.20
C THR A 233 -29.67 -8.76 -7.87
N ASP A 234 -29.25 -9.45 -6.81
CA ASP A 234 -29.44 -9.06 -5.42
C ASP A 234 -29.11 -7.56 -5.23
N GLN A 235 -30.08 -6.78 -4.77
CA GLN A 235 -29.92 -5.35 -4.52
C GLN A 235 -28.69 -5.06 -3.64
N LEU A 236 -28.43 -5.92 -2.66
CA LEU A 236 -27.32 -5.79 -1.74
C LEU A 236 -25.95 -5.86 -2.44
N LEU A 237 -25.85 -6.69 -3.47
CA LEU A 237 -24.64 -6.83 -4.27
C LEU A 237 -24.34 -5.56 -5.07
N ARG A 238 -25.39 -4.95 -5.63
CA ARG A 238 -25.28 -3.68 -6.36
C ARG A 238 -24.83 -2.56 -5.43
N GLU A 239 -25.39 -2.50 -4.22
CA GLU A 239 -25.00 -1.54 -3.18
C GLU A 239 -23.51 -1.70 -2.84
N PHE A 240 -23.02 -2.91 -2.57
CA PHE A 240 -21.59 -3.10 -2.27
C PHE A 240 -20.66 -2.75 -3.43
N LEU A 241 -21.07 -3.03 -4.67
CA LEU A 241 -20.31 -2.66 -5.86
C LEU A 241 -20.24 -1.14 -6.04
N GLN A 242 -21.38 -0.44 -5.86
CA GLN A 242 -21.45 1.02 -5.84
C GLN A 242 -20.53 1.59 -4.77
N THR A 243 -20.63 1.08 -3.53
CA THR A 243 -19.79 1.51 -2.42
C THR A 243 -18.30 1.32 -2.74
N CYS A 244 -17.90 0.21 -3.37
CA CYS A 244 -16.51 -0.04 -3.76
C CYS A 244 -15.97 1.06 -4.69
N ILE A 245 -16.73 1.41 -5.72
CA ILE A 245 -16.30 2.36 -6.76
C ILE A 245 -16.33 3.80 -6.23
N HIS A 246 -17.37 4.16 -5.46
CA HIS A 246 -17.42 5.46 -4.77
C HIS A 246 -16.24 5.63 -3.81
N THR A 247 -15.95 4.61 -3.00
CA THR A 247 -14.83 4.67 -2.07
C THR A 247 -13.48 4.81 -2.78
N ALA A 248 -13.31 4.15 -3.94
CA ALA A 248 -12.11 4.32 -4.75
C ALA A 248 -12.01 5.75 -5.29
N ARG A 249 -13.10 6.32 -5.82
CA ARG A 249 -13.16 7.72 -6.25
C ARG A 249 -12.81 8.67 -5.10
N ASP A 250 -13.45 8.55 -3.95
CA ASP A 250 -13.21 9.38 -2.76
C ASP A 250 -11.74 9.29 -2.29
N THR A 251 -11.13 8.12 -2.45
CA THR A 251 -9.71 7.91 -2.15
C THR A 251 -8.82 8.69 -3.11
N LEU A 252 -9.10 8.67 -4.42
CA LEU A 252 -8.34 9.43 -5.41
C LEU A 252 -8.49 10.94 -5.18
N GLU A 253 -9.71 11.43 -4.95
CA GLU A 253 -9.98 12.84 -4.62
C GLU A 253 -9.22 13.27 -3.36
N LEU A 254 -9.23 12.45 -2.29
CA LEU A 254 -8.46 12.71 -1.08
C LEU A 254 -6.95 12.77 -1.35
N VAL A 255 -6.42 11.89 -2.21
CA VAL A 255 -4.99 11.90 -2.57
C VAL A 255 -4.62 13.15 -3.36
N LEU A 256 -5.46 13.56 -4.32
CA LEU A 256 -5.23 14.81 -5.07
C LEU A 256 -5.32 16.05 -4.18
N ASP A 257 -6.23 16.08 -3.21
CA ASP A 257 -6.25 17.13 -2.20
C ASP A 257 -4.93 17.18 -1.41
N LEU A 258 -4.38 16.02 -1.01
CA LEU A 258 -3.09 15.97 -0.34
C LEU A 258 -1.96 16.49 -1.23
N VAL A 259 -1.99 16.23 -2.53
CA VAL A 259 -1.03 16.78 -3.51
C VAL A 259 -1.17 18.30 -3.60
N LYS A 260 -2.39 18.78 -3.86
CA LYS A 260 -2.74 20.20 -4.01
C LYS A 260 -2.30 21.05 -2.82
N TYR A 261 -2.44 20.52 -1.61
CA TYR A 261 -2.06 21.21 -0.38
C TYR A 261 -0.62 20.91 0.08
N HIS A 262 0.21 20.24 -0.74
CA HIS A 262 1.57 19.83 -0.41
C HIS A 262 1.69 19.03 0.91
N LEU A 263 0.68 18.21 1.19
CA LEU A 263 0.61 17.34 2.36
C LEU A 263 1.02 15.89 2.05
N LEU A 264 1.24 15.55 0.77
CA LEU A 264 1.73 14.24 0.37
C LEU A 264 3.21 14.08 0.78
N PHE A 265 3.49 13.04 1.57
CA PHE A 265 4.85 12.73 2.01
C PHE A 265 5.37 11.49 1.26
N PRO A 266 6.38 11.62 0.37
CA PRO A 266 6.91 10.50 -0.43
C PRO A 266 7.40 9.29 0.39
N ALA A 267 7.91 9.53 1.60
CA ALA A 267 8.37 8.44 2.47
C ALA A 267 7.22 7.73 3.23
N PHE A 268 5.97 8.19 3.10
CA PHE A 268 4.81 7.56 3.71
C PHE A 268 4.15 6.58 2.73
N TRP A 269 4.71 5.37 2.65
CA TRP A 269 4.26 4.25 1.80
C TRP A 269 2.76 3.94 1.91
N PHE A 270 2.14 4.24 3.05
CA PHE A 270 0.73 3.94 3.32
C PHE A 270 -0.22 4.63 2.33
N THR A 271 -0.04 5.92 2.08
CA THR A 271 -0.86 6.67 1.12
C THR A 271 -0.67 6.14 -0.30
N GLN A 272 0.57 5.80 -0.67
CA GLN A 272 0.89 5.26 -2.00
C GLN A 272 0.23 3.91 -2.24
N TYR A 273 0.29 3.01 -1.25
CA TYR A 273 -0.36 1.70 -1.33
C TYR A 273 -1.88 1.83 -1.47
N ILE A 274 -2.50 2.72 -0.70
CA ILE A 274 -3.96 2.92 -0.76
C ILE A 274 -4.37 3.56 -2.09
N ALA A 275 -3.59 4.53 -2.59
CA ALA A 275 -3.80 5.12 -3.92
C ALA A 275 -3.70 4.07 -5.03
N PHE A 276 -2.70 3.19 -4.98
CA PHE A 276 -2.55 2.08 -5.92
C PHE A 276 -3.78 1.15 -5.94
N ASN A 277 -4.33 0.81 -4.76
CA ASN A 277 -5.55 -0.01 -4.67
C ASN A 277 -6.77 0.71 -5.28
N ALA A 278 -6.94 2.00 -5.00
CA ALA A 278 -8.02 2.80 -5.59
C ALA A 278 -7.91 2.91 -7.10
N LEU A 279 -6.71 3.21 -7.63
CA LEU A 279 -6.44 3.24 -9.07
C LEU A 279 -6.73 1.89 -9.73
N SER A 280 -6.31 0.80 -9.11
CA SER A 280 -6.57 -0.55 -9.62
C SER A 280 -8.08 -0.84 -9.70
N ILE A 281 -8.84 -0.48 -8.66
CA ILE A 281 -10.31 -0.62 -8.65
C ILE A 281 -10.94 0.18 -9.78
N VAL A 282 -10.54 1.44 -9.95
CA VAL A 282 -11.07 2.31 -11.01
C VAL A 282 -10.77 1.75 -12.39
N TYR A 283 -9.52 1.37 -12.68
CA TYR A 283 -9.18 0.82 -13.99
C TYR A 283 -9.87 -0.52 -14.25
N ILE A 284 -9.91 -1.44 -13.29
CA ILE A 284 -10.64 -2.72 -13.43
C ILE A 284 -12.11 -2.46 -13.70
N TYR A 285 -12.73 -1.52 -12.99
CA TYR A 285 -14.10 -1.11 -13.24
C TYR A 285 -14.28 -0.60 -14.68
N LEU A 286 -13.44 0.34 -15.14
CA LEU A 286 -13.53 0.89 -16.50
C LEU A 286 -13.41 -0.21 -17.57
N ILE A 287 -12.48 -1.16 -17.40
CA ILE A 287 -12.30 -2.32 -18.29
C ILE A 287 -13.56 -3.18 -18.30
N HIS A 288 -14.07 -3.58 -17.14
CA HIS A 288 -15.24 -4.45 -17.03
C HIS A 288 -16.53 -3.77 -17.53
N SER A 289 -16.65 -2.47 -17.33
CA SER A 289 -17.77 -1.67 -17.80
C SER A 289 -17.74 -1.49 -19.32
N LYS A 290 -16.55 -1.34 -19.94
CA LYS A 290 -16.37 -1.37 -21.41
C LYS A 290 -16.73 -2.73 -22.00
N LYS A 291 -16.33 -3.83 -21.35
CA LYS A 291 -16.63 -5.21 -21.76
C LYS A 291 -18.08 -5.65 -21.51
N GLY A 292 -18.95 -4.78 -20.98
CA GLY A 292 -20.34 -5.09 -20.67
C GLY A 292 -20.52 -6.07 -19.49
N ARG A 293 -19.46 -6.37 -18.74
CA ARG A 293 -19.51 -7.25 -17.57
C ARG A 293 -20.16 -6.61 -16.36
N ILE A 294 -20.04 -5.29 -16.22
CA ILE A 294 -20.70 -4.51 -15.16
C ILE A 294 -21.68 -3.53 -15.86
N PRO A 295 -23.00 -3.71 -15.69
CA PRO A 295 -24.00 -2.82 -16.27
C PRO A 295 -23.79 -1.36 -15.83
N TYR A 296 -23.76 -0.45 -16.80
CA TYR A 296 -23.57 0.97 -16.56
C TYR A 296 -24.67 1.58 -15.69
N GLU A 297 -25.90 1.10 -15.87
CA GLU A 297 -27.10 1.58 -15.17
C GLU A 297 -27.08 1.33 -13.66
N TRP A 298 -26.17 0.48 -13.18
CA TRP A 298 -26.10 0.15 -11.75
C TRP A 298 -25.28 1.13 -10.95
N LEU A 299 -24.59 2.09 -11.56
CA LEU A 299 -23.61 2.91 -10.85
C LEU A 299 -24.00 4.37 -10.95
N PHE A 300 -24.80 4.80 -9.97
CA PHE A 300 -25.28 6.18 -9.83
C PHE A 300 -24.20 7.07 -9.20
N ALA A 301 -24.19 8.36 -9.55
CA ALA A 301 -23.19 9.33 -9.10
C ALA A 301 -23.27 9.65 -7.60
N CYS A 302 -24.44 9.47 -7.00
CA CYS A 302 -24.68 9.61 -5.57
C CYS A 302 -25.12 8.27 -5.00
N ASP A 303 -24.48 7.86 -3.89
CA ASP A 303 -24.85 6.64 -3.18
C ASP A 303 -26.32 6.68 -2.71
N GLY A 304 -27.08 5.64 -3.03
CA GLY A 304 -28.49 5.52 -2.62
C GLY A 304 -29.50 6.43 -3.31
N ASP A 305 -29.14 7.20 -4.34
CA ASP A 305 -30.10 7.98 -5.16
C ASP A 305 -30.24 7.41 -6.59
N PRO A 306 -31.28 6.59 -6.85
CA PRO A 306 -31.54 6.02 -8.18
C PRO A 306 -31.88 7.06 -9.25
N LYS A 307 -32.14 8.32 -8.87
CA LYS A 307 -32.42 9.42 -9.79
C LYS A 307 -31.17 10.19 -10.19
N SER A 308 -30.06 9.99 -9.49
CA SER A 308 -28.80 10.63 -9.86
C SER A 308 -28.26 10.00 -11.16
N PRO A 309 -27.60 10.79 -12.03
CA PRO A 309 -27.06 10.24 -13.27
C PRO A 309 -26.00 9.18 -12.96
N PRO A 310 -25.73 8.23 -13.86
CA PRO A 310 -24.65 7.28 -13.65
C PRO A 310 -23.28 7.98 -13.51
N ILE A 311 -22.32 7.34 -12.84
CA ILE A 311 -20.95 7.83 -12.70
C ILE A 311 -20.35 8.04 -14.09
N ASP A 312 -19.94 9.28 -14.37
CA ASP A 312 -19.25 9.60 -15.61
C ASP A 312 -17.89 8.88 -15.67
N ARG A 313 -17.79 7.92 -16.60
CA ARG A 313 -16.58 7.13 -16.84
C ARG A 313 -15.40 8.00 -17.29
N THR A 314 -15.68 9.11 -18.00
CA THR A 314 -14.65 10.02 -18.51
C THR A 314 -14.03 10.80 -17.35
N MET A 315 -14.87 11.34 -16.48
CA MET A 315 -14.42 12.00 -15.26
C MET A 315 -13.62 11.05 -14.36
N LEU A 316 -14.10 9.81 -14.19
CA LEU A 316 -13.41 8.81 -13.37
C LEU A 316 -12.05 8.41 -13.96
N TYR A 317 -11.96 8.31 -15.30
CA TYR A 317 -10.70 8.06 -15.99
C TYR A 317 -9.70 9.21 -15.80
N HIS A 318 -10.12 10.47 -15.99
CA HIS A 318 -9.25 11.63 -15.78
C HIS A 318 -8.77 11.74 -14.34
N LEU A 319 -9.65 11.49 -13.36
CA LEU A 319 -9.29 11.45 -11.95
C LEU A 319 -8.21 10.40 -11.67
N ALA A 320 -8.34 9.21 -12.26
CA ALA A 320 -7.36 8.13 -12.13
C ALA A 320 -6.03 8.49 -12.81
N GLU A 321 -6.07 9.07 -14.00
CA GLU A 321 -4.89 9.49 -14.75
C GLU A 321 -4.08 10.56 -14.01
N GLU A 322 -4.76 11.60 -13.51
CA GLU A 322 -4.13 12.68 -12.72
C GLU A 322 -3.51 12.12 -11.42
N THR A 323 -4.23 11.24 -10.74
CA THR A 323 -3.73 10.62 -9.51
C THR A 323 -2.54 9.69 -9.79
N GLN A 324 -2.58 8.91 -10.88
CA GLN A 324 -1.46 8.05 -11.29
C GLN A 324 -0.21 8.87 -11.62
N TYR A 325 -0.37 10.02 -12.29
CA TYR A 325 0.74 10.92 -12.59
C TYR A 325 1.44 11.39 -11.30
N HIS A 326 0.68 11.91 -10.35
CA HIS A 326 1.24 12.37 -9.07
C HIS A 326 1.79 11.24 -8.21
N LEU A 327 1.18 10.06 -8.24
CA LEU A 327 1.72 8.87 -7.58
C LEU A 327 3.08 8.50 -8.19
N GLY A 328 3.21 8.53 -9.52
CA GLY A 328 4.47 8.33 -10.21
C GLY A 328 5.55 9.28 -9.71
N GLN A 329 5.30 10.59 -9.74
CA GLN A 329 6.24 11.61 -9.26
C GLN A 329 6.63 11.45 -7.80
N ALA A 330 5.65 11.18 -6.92
CA ALA A 330 5.88 10.98 -5.49
C ALA A 330 6.73 9.74 -5.19
N THR A 331 6.98 8.92 -6.21
CA THR A 331 7.60 7.61 -6.06
C THR A 331 8.74 7.32 -7.03
N GLU A 332 9.16 8.30 -7.83
CA GLU A 332 10.29 8.22 -8.77
C GLU A 332 11.62 7.77 -8.10
N MET A 333 11.72 7.91 -6.77
CA MET A 333 12.89 7.45 -5.98
C MET A 333 12.66 6.12 -5.24
N ASN A 334 11.58 5.38 -5.53
CA ASN A 334 11.11 4.23 -4.74
C ASN A 334 10.91 2.94 -5.58
N ALA A 335 11.66 1.89 -5.25
CA ALA A 335 11.60 0.58 -5.91
C ALA A 335 10.23 -0.12 -5.84
N LEU A 336 9.43 0.10 -4.78
CA LEU A 336 8.07 -0.45 -4.67
C LEU A 336 7.15 0.16 -5.72
N ALA A 337 7.34 1.44 -6.01
CA ALA A 337 6.42 2.15 -6.86
C ALA A 337 6.70 2.00 -8.35
N TRP A 338 7.94 1.64 -8.72
CA TRP A 338 8.22 1.11 -10.06
C TRP A 338 7.26 -0.05 -10.40
N ARG A 339 6.96 -0.93 -9.43
CA ARG A 339 6.00 -2.02 -9.62
C ARG A 339 4.58 -1.51 -9.82
N TYR A 340 4.15 -0.54 -9.00
CA TYR A 340 2.83 0.09 -9.15
C TYR A 340 2.69 0.74 -10.52
N THR A 341 3.69 1.50 -10.98
CA THR A 341 3.66 2.18 -12.27
C THR A 341 3.51 1.21 -13.44
N VAL A 342 4.21 0.07 -13.43
CA VAL A 342 4.09 -0.94 -14.48
C VAL A 342 2.68 -1.53 -14.52
N VAL A 343 2.15 -1.97 -13.38
CA VAL A 343 0.80 -2.56 -13.29
C VAL A 343 -0.27 -1.54 -13.68
N LEU A 344 -0.19 -0.32 -13.15
CA LEU A 344 -1.15 0.74 -13.46
C LEU A 344 -1.07 1.18 -14.91
N LYS A 345 0.12 1.23 -15.53
CA LYS A 345 0.28 1.50 -16.96
C LYS A 345 -0.42 0.42 -17.79
N ALA A 346 -0.22 -0.86 -17.48
CA ALA A 346 -0.88 -1.96 -18.17
C ALA A 346 -2.41 -1.88 -18.04
N LEU A 347 -2.91 -1.63 -16.83
CA LEU A 347 -4.35 -1.44 -16.57
C LEU A 347 -4.92 -0.23 -17.33
N ARG A 348 -4.19 0.87 -17.41
CA ARG A 348 -4.60 2.07 -18.15
C ARG A 348 -4.69 1.83 -19.66
N LEU A 349 -3.71 1.15 -20.25
CA LEU A 349 -3.71 0.80 -21.68
C LEU A 349 -4.91 -0.09 -22.03
N GLU A 350 -5.14 -1.14 -21.25
CA GLU A 350 -6.31 -2.01 -21.40
C GLU A 350 -7.62 -1.23 -21.20
N ALA A 351 -7.65 -0.30 -20.24
CA ALA A 351 -8.80 0.57 -20.01
C ALA A 351 -9.05 1.50 -21.19
N ASN A 352 -8.05 1.86 -22.00
CA ASN A 352 -8.20 2.65 -23.23
C ASN A 352 -8.58 1.80 -24.45
N GLY A 353 -8.31 0.49 -24.42
CA GLY A 353 -8.43 -0.40 -25.57
C GLY A 353 -7.21 -0.34 -26.50
N GLU A 354 -6.07 0.12 -25.96
CA GLU A 354 -4.78 0.12 -26.64
C GLU A 354 -4.12 -1.24 -26.39
N GLU A 355 -3.96 -2.06 -27.45
CA GLU A 355 -3.17 -3.28 -27.36
C GLU A 355 -1.70 -2.92 -27.12
N ASN A 356 -1.01 -3.73 -26.32
CA ASN A 356 0.39 -3.54 -26.02
C ASN A 356 1.22 -3.90 -27.27
N GLU A 357 1.35 -2.97 -28.23
CA GLU A 357 2.28 -3.10 -29.36
C GLU A 357 3.72 -2.97 -28.83
N THR A 358 4.23 -4.05 -28.24
CA THR A 358 5.67 -4.25 -28.20
C THR A 358 6.12 -4.60 -29.61
N HIS A 359 6.65 -3.61 -30.34
CA HIS A 359 7.36 -3.84 -31.60
C HIS A 359 8.46 -4.90 -31.39
N PRO A 360 8.55 -5.95 -32.23
CA PRO A 360 9.53 -7.02 -32.06
C PRO A 360 11.00 -6.66 -32.40
N ASP A 361 11.30 -5.42 -32.81
CA ASP A 361 12.56 -5.13 -33.51
C ASP A 361 13.74 -4.69 -32.64
N ASP A 362 13.58 -4.53 -31.32
CA ASP A 362 14.70 -4.14 -30.43
C ASP A 362 15.53 -5.33 -29.89
N ALA A 363 15.26 -6.56 -30.32
CA ALA A 363 15.98 -7.76 -29.88
C ALA A 363 17.08 -8.24 -30.84
N THR A 364 17.32 -7.56 -31.96
CA THR A 364 18.28 -8.01 -32.97
C THR A 364 19.07 -6.86 -33.59
N GLN A 365 19.97 -6.25 -32.80
CA GLN A 365 21.19 -5.61 -33.33
C GLN A 365 22.17 -5.31 -32.19
N SER A 366 22.88 -6.33 -31.73
CA SER A 366 24.12 -6.18 -30.99
C SER A 366 25.08 -7.28 -31.40
N GLN A 367 25.67 -7.12 -32.59
CA GLN A 367 26.93 -7.75 -32.95
C GLN A 367 27.57 -6.97 -34.11
N ALA A 368 28.72 -6.36 -33.79
CA ALA A 368 29.83 -6.01 -34.67
C ALA A 368 29.54 -5.06 -35.86
N ASP A 369 29.95 -3.80 -35.80
CA ASP A 369 31.32 -3.38 -36.14
C ASP A 369 31.42 -1.85 -36.36
N SER A 370 32.62 -1.36 -36.07
CA SER A 370 33.18 -0.02 -36.20
C SER A 370 33.02 0.66 -37.57
N ASN A 371 32.71 1.97 -37.59
CA ASN A 371 33.64 3.01 -38.10
C ASN A 371 33.07 4.45 -38.10
N GLU A 372 34.02 5.35 -37.90
CA GLU A 372 34.14 6.82 -37.98
C GLU A 372 33.24 7.66 -38.92
N GLU A 373 33.02 8.92 -38.48
CA GLU A 373 33.04 10.21 -39.23
C GLU A 373 32.18 10.39 -40.49
N ALA A 374 31.61 11.54 -40.88
CA ALA A 374 31.43 12.89 -40.36
C ALA A 374 30.58 13.68 -41.41
N VAL A 375 29.92 14.77 -40.98
CA VAL A 375 29.70 16.05 -41.71
C VAL A 375 28.68 16.14 -42.88
N ALA A 376 27.69 17.04 -42.72
CA ALA A 376 27.44 18.28 -43.52
C ALA A 376 26.06 18.89 -43.13
N ILE A 377 25.94 20.01 -42.38
CA ILE A 377 26.16 21.46 -42.68
C ILE A 377 25.05 22.07 -43.57
N LEU A 378 24.02 22.74 -42.99
CA LEU A 378 23.77 24.22 -42.81
C LEU A 378 23.11 24.93 -44.04
N PRO A 379 22.65 26.22 -44.00
CA PRO A 379 22.01 27.05 -42.94
C PRO A 379 20.79 27.88 -43.47
N VAL A 380 20.14 28.73 -42.64
CA VAL A 380 20.07 30.21 -42.81
C VAL A 380 19.20 30.89 -41.72
N GLU A 381 19.85 31.86 -41.09
CA GLU A 381 19.50 32.98 -40.18
C GLU A 381 18.30 33.87 -40.60
N ILE A 382 17.66 34.80 -39.86
CA ILE A 382 17.64 35.41 -38.50
C ILE A 382 16.35 36.29 -38.50
N VAL A 383 15.66 36.51 -37.37
CA VAL A 383 15.40 37.84 -36.73
C VAL A 383 14.49 37.65 -35.50
N ARG A 384 14.98 38.13 -34.34
CA ARG A 384 14.22 38.30 -33.09
C ARG A 384 13.33 39.54 -33.16
N ALA A 385 12.10 39.44 -32.67
CA ALA A 385 11.36 40.54 -32.05
C ALA A 385 10.54 39.99 -30.87
N GLU A 386 10.42 40.80 -29.83
CA GLU A 386 10.10 40.49 -28.44
C GLU A 386 8.67 39.98 -28.18
N GLY A 387 8.51 39.09 -27.19
CA GLY A 387 7.22 38.72 -26.58
C GLY A 387 7.24 37.33 -25.91
N ILE A 388 7.27 37.30 -24.57
CA ILE A 388 7.18 36.10 -23.70
C ILE A 388 5.81 35.40 -23.89
N PRO A 389 5.69 34.06 -24.07
CA PRO A 389 5.43 33.15 -22.93
C PRO A 389 5.84 31.65 -23.04
N HIS A 390 6.00 31.02 -21.86
CA HIS A 390 5.85 29.58 -21.50
C HIS A 390 6.48 28.49 -22.39
N GLU A 391 7.53 27.82 -21.89
CA GLU A 391 8.03 26.54 -22.44
C GLU A 391 7.61 25.33 -21.58
N GLN A 392 6.96 24.36 -22.23
CA GLN A 392 6.84 22.97 -21.82
C GLN A 392 8.21 22.28 -22.05
N HIS A 393 8.79 21.67 -21.02
CA HIS A 393 9.94 20.80 -21.22
C HIS A 393 9.49 19.35 -21.43
N SER A 394 9.61 18.89 -22.67
CA SER A 394 9.78 17.47 -23.00
C SER A 394 11.19 17.05 -22.59
N VAL A 395 11.32 16.14 -21.63
CA VAL A 395 12.61 15.61 -21.18
C VAL A 395 12.92 14.33 -21.95
N ASP A 396 14.09 14.29 -22.56
CA ASP A 396 14.65 13.14 -23.30
C ASP A 396 15.21 12.09 -22.33
N TRP A 397 14.63 10.89 -22.38
CA TRP A 397 14.89 9.79 -21.43
C TRP A 397 16.10 8.92 -21.81
N THR A 398 16.74 9.15 -22.95
CA THR A 398 17.81 8.28 -23.46
C THR A 398 19.15 8.50 -22.73
N GLY A 399 19.42 9.70 -22.23
CA GLY A 399 20.72 10.07 -21.62
C GLY A 399 20.96 9.60 -20.18
N LEU A 400 19.96 9.05 -19.48
CA LEU A 400 20.07 8.69 -18.05
C LEU A 400 20.47 7.22 -17.82
N TRP A 401 20.42 6.39 -18.86
CA TRP A 401 20.70 4.94 -18.79
C TRP A 401 22.17 4.58 -18.61
N THR A 402 23.11 5.42 -19.07
CA THR A 402 24.54 5.08 -19.11
C THR A 402 25.32 5.46 -17.86
N SER A 403 24.77 6.32 -16.99
CA SER A 403 25.52 6.89 -15.85
C SER A 403 25.38 6.09 -14.54
N ILE A 404 24.53 5.05 -14.49
CA ILE A 404 24.17 4.34 -13.24
C ILE A 404 24.79 2.93 -13.14
N MET A 405 25.52 2.47 -14.18
CA MET A 405 26.28 1.21 -14.15
C MET A 405 27.79 1.44 -14.22
N GLU A 406 28.40 1.85 -13.11
CA GLU A 406 29.80 1.54 -12.83
C GLU A 406 29.89 0.70 -11.54
N PRO A 407 30.50 -0.49 -11.57
CA PRO A 407 30.65 -1.32 -10.38
C PRO A 407 31.92 -0.93 -9.58
N ILE A 408 31.74 -0.72 -8.27
CA ILE A 408 32.83 -0.63 -7.29
C ILE A 408 33.44 -2.03 -7.14
N ASN A 409 34.59 -2.26 -7.78
CA ASN A 409 35.44 -3.42 -7.51
C ASN A 409 36.33 -3.15 -6.29
N SER A 410 36.22 -3.98 -5.26
CA SER A 410 37.28 -4.14 -4.25
C SER A 410 37.68 -5.61 -4.19
N SER A 411 39.00 -5.81 -4.24
CA SER A 411 39.73 -7.05 -4.49
C SER A 411 39.91 -7.88 -3.22
N ILE A 412 39.59 -9.19 -3.28
CA ILE A 412 40.24 -10.21 -2.44
C ILE A 412 40.47 -11.47 -3.29
N HIS A 413 41.75 -11.84 -3.41
CA HIS A 413 42.26 -13.04 -4.06
C HIS A 413 41.92 -14.32 -3.27
N GLY A 414 41.66 -15.42 -3.99
CA GLY A 414 41.65 -16.78 -3.43
C GLY A 414 41.38 -17.83 -4.51
N SER A 415 42.43 -18.54 -4.90
CA SER A 415 42.55 -19.46 -6.04
C SER A 415 42.06 -20.90 -5.78
N GLY A 416 41.41 -21.49 -6.79
CA GLY A 416 41.68 -22.84 -7.31
C GLY A 416 40.96 -24.04 -6.67
N LEU A 417 40.09 -24.71 -7.45
CA LEU A 417 40.28 -26.09 -7.97
C LEU A 417 38.95 -26.67 -8.50
N SER A 418 39.06 -27.22 -9.70
CA SER A 418 38.08 -27.89 -10.54
C SER A 418 37.83 -29.35 -10.14
N ASP A 419 36.59 -29.85 -10.21
CA ASP A 419 36.28 -31.15 -10.82
C ASP A 419 34.80 -31.23 -11.29
N PRO A 420 34.50 -31.91 -12.42
CA PRO A 420 33.21 -31.89 -13.11
C PRO A 420 32.36 -33.11 -12.76
N GLY A 421 31.05 -32.93 -12.68
CA GLY A 421 30.13 -34.04 -12.51
C GLY A 421 28.69 -33.64 -12.76
N ILE A 422 28.11 -34.27 -13.79
CA ILE A 422 26.69 -34.34 -14.15
C ILE A 422 26.26 -33.31 -15.19
N GLY A 423 26.49 -33.70 -16.44
CA GLY A 423 25.74 -33.19 -17.58
C GLY A 423 24.31 -33.71 -17.60
N GLY A 424 23.44 -32.93 -18.23
CA GLY A 424 22.09 -33.32 -18.63
C GLY A 424 21.00 -32.57 -17.89
N LEU A 425 20.65 -31.37 -18.38
CA LEU A 425 19.29 -30.79 -18.47
C LEU A 425 19.39 -29.27 -18.72
N LEU A 426 19.87 -28.89 -19.90
CA LEU A 426 19.70 -27.53 -20.43
C LEU A 426 19.21 -27.63 -21.87
N SER A 427 17.89 -27.77 -22.00
CA SER A 427 17.15 -27.39 -23.19
C SER A 427 15.72 -27.04 -22.78
N SER A 428 15.52 -25.85 -22.22
CA SER A 428 14.50 -24.90 -22.66
C SER A 428 14.44 -23.72 -21.70
N ASN A 429 14.50 -22.53 -22.27
CA ASN A 429 14.34 -21.22 -21.66
C ASN A 429 13.19 -21.18 -20.63
N GLY A 430 13.50 -20.68 -19.43
CA GLY A 430 12.54 -20.42 -18.38
C GLY A 430 13.13 -19.47 -17.36
N LEU A 431 13.11 -18.17 -17.65
CA LEU A 431 13.55 -17.13 -16.71
C LEU A 431 12.64 -15.90 -16.71
N THR A 432 11.38 -16.07 -17.09
CA THR A 432 10.34 -15.03 -17.00
C THR A 432 9.09 -15.46 -16.23
N ASP A 433 9.09 -16.65 -15.60
CA ASP A 433 7.91 -17.20 -14.90
C ASP A 433 7.83 -16.85 -13.40
N GLU A 434 8.68 -15.94 -12.91
CA GLU A 434 8.78 -15.62 -11.47
C GLU A 434 8.47 -14.15 -11.12
N LEU A 435 7.74 -13.43 -11.98
CA LEU A 435 7.13 -12.16 -11.61
C LEU A 435 5.82 -12.43 -10.83
N CYS A 436 5.98 -12.89 -9.59
CA CYS A 436 4.86 -13.19 -8.68
C CYS A 436 3.96 -11.96 -8.49
N LEU A 437 2.79 -12.01 -9.12
CA LEU A 437 1.68 -11.03 -9.09
C LEU A 437 0.89 -11.07 -7.76
N ASP A 438 1.58 -11.36 -6.64
CA ASP A 438 1.02 -11.57 -5.29
C ASP A 438 0.37 -10.32 -4.65
N PHE A 439 0.40 -9.17 -5.33
CA PHE A 439 -0.16 -7.91 -4.81
C PHE A 439 -1.69 -7.90 -4.73
N TRP A 440 -2.34 -8.79 -5.48
CA TRP A 440 -3.77 -9.06 -5.37
C TRP A 440 -3.92 -10.58 -5.27
N PRO A 441 -4.27 -11.13 -4.10
CA PRO A 441 -4.68 -12.52 -4.06
C PRO A 441 -5.89 -12.64 -4.98
N GLN A 442 -5.76 -13.35 -6.11
CA GLN A 442 -6.71 -13.50 -7.23
C GLN A 442 -6.50 -12.63 -8.50
N LEU A 443 -5.37 -11.93 -8.69
CA LEU A 443 -5.05 -11.28 -9.97
C LEU A 443 -5.03 -12.29 -11.15
N ASP A 444 -4.70 -13.55 -10.88
CA ASP A 444 -4.73 -14.68 -11.83
C ASP A 444 -6.13 -14.99 -12.40
N ARG A 445 -7.19 -14.36 -11.87
CA ARG A 445 -8.58 -14.49 -12.35
C ARG A 445 -9.01 -13.39 -13.32
N LEU A 446 -8.14 -12.42 -13.61
CA LEU A 446 -8.38 -11.50 -14.72
C LEU A 446 -8.42 -12.29 -16.05
N PRO A 447 -9.23 -11.86 -17.04
CA PRO A 447 -9.31 -12.54 -18.32
C PRO A 447 -7.91 -12.77 -18.91
N THR A 448 -7.66 -14.01 -19.31
CA THR A 448 -6.37 -14.59 -19.74
C THR A 448 -5.68 -13.89 -20.91
N SER A 449 -6.24 -12.81 -21.46
CA SER A 449 -5.58 -11.98 -22.48
C SER A 449 -4.35 -11.24 -21.94
N LEU A 450 -4.22 -11.08 -20.61
CA LEU A 450 -3.03 -10.49 -19.98
C LEU A 450 -1.86 -11.47 -19.81
N LEU A 451 -2.08 -12.79 -19.97
CA LEU A 451 -1.05 -13.83 -19.76
C LEU A 451 -0.75 -14.68 -21.00
N ASN A 452 -1.63 -14.69 -22.02
CA ASN A 452 -1.53 -15.62 -23.16
C ASN A 452 -1.17 -15.00 -24.52
N SER A 453 -0.58 -13.79 -24.61
CA SER A 453 -0.08 -13.27 -25.90
C SER A 453 1.27 -13.85 -26.35
N ARG A 454 1.63 -15.05 -25.87
CA ARG A 454 2.82 -15.79 -26.32
C ARG A 454 2.51 -17.28 -26.42
N ASN A 455 1.78 -17.66 -27.47
CA ASN A 455 1.89 -18.96 -28.15
C ASN A 455 0.83 -19.06 -29.26
N THR A 456 1.12 -18.45 -30.40
CA THR A 456 0.76 -18.93 -31.74
C THR A 456 1.72 -18.35 -32.74
#